data_AF-A0A1H8VT42-F1
#
_entry.id   AF-A0A1H8VT42-F1
#
_cell.length_a   1.000
_cell.length_b   1.000
_cell.length_c   1.000
_cell.angle_alpha   90.00
_cell.angle_beta   90.00
_cell.angle_gamma   90.00
#
_symmetry.space_group_name_H-M   'P 1'
#
loop_
_entity.id
_entity.type
_entity.pdbx_description
1 polymer ?
#
loop_
_entity_poly.entity_id
_entity_poly.type
_entity_poly.pdbx_seq_one_letter_code
_entity_poly.pdbx_strand_id
1 'polypeptide(L)'
;MLNLFHPHSQKRLLEPVNPAPVQERGLRKIGEIRNDVDAWVRDLKAKPAVQWAGIQRNRALNEIAARRKLVRIKPHDKWAVYELCKAVYELAEIDRVNFNGASYWDMIQFIRVVIPFASPWGMNGVWEYYHSRRVQGCGMAYLQEPAAAEEERI
;
A
#
# COMPACT_ATOMS: atom_id res chain seq x y z
N MET A 1 1.25 -15.03 -0.04
CA MET A 1 0.97 -13.74 0.64
C MET A 1 -0.23 -13.02 0.06
N LEU A 2 -0.39 -12.89 -1.27
CA LEU A 2 -1.54 -12.18 -1.84
C LEU A 2 -2.89 -12.68 -1.30
N ASN A 3 -3.05 -13.99 -1.16
CA ASN A 3 -4.22 -14.66 -0.59
C ASN A 3 -4.55 -14.31 0.87
N LEU A 4 -3.64 -13.65 1.60
CA LEU A 4 -3.86 -13.22 2.98
C LEU A 4 -4.57 -11.86 3.08
N PHE A 5 -4.54 -11.06 2.01
CA PHE A 5 -5.24 -9.76 1.98
C PHE A 5 -6.75 -9.94 1.88
N HIS A 6 -7.52 -8.90 2.21
CA HIS A 6 -8.97 -8.94 2.04
C HIS A 6 -9.34 -9.19 0.55
N PRO A 7 -10.37 -10.00 0.21
CA PRO A 7 -10.69 -10.35 -1.18
C PRO A 7 -10.84 -9.15 -2.14
N HIS A 8 -11.42 -8.05 -1.67
CA HIS A 8 -11.49 -6.79 -2.42
C HIS A 8 -10.10 -6.24 -2.77
N SER A 9 -9.19 -6.24 -1.80
CA SER A 9 -7.80 -5.82 -1.98
C SER A 9 -7.07 -6.73 -2.97
N GLN A 10 -7.23 -8.05 -2.85
CA GLN A 10 -6.63 -9.02 -3.78
C GLN A 10 -7.00 -8.71 -5.23
N LYS A 11 -8.31 -8.54 -5.50
CA LYS A 11 -8.83 -8.20 -6.83
C LYS A 11 -8.19 -6.92 -7.36
N ARG A 12 -8.16 -5.87 -6.55
CA ARG A 12 -7.65 -4.54 -6.92
C ARG A 12 -6.13 -4.51 -7.14
N LEU A 13 -5.37 -5.29 -6.36
CA LEU A 13 -3.92 -5.43 -6.51
C LEU A 13 -3.54 -6.09 -7.84
N LEU A 14 -4.38 -7.01 -8.33
CA LEU A 14 -4.18 -7.73 -9.58
C LEU A 14 -4.73 -7.00 -10.81
N GLU A 15 -5.46 -5.89 -10.65
CA GLU A 15 -5.99 -5.14 -11.79
C GLU A 15 -4.84 -4.71 -12.72
N PRO A 16 -5.01 -4.83 -14.05
CA PRO A 16 -4.01 -4.35 -15.00
C PRO A 16 -3.73 -2.87 -14.81
N VAL A 17 -2.45 -2.49 -14.82
CA VAL A 17 -2.07 -1.07 -14.81
C VAL A 17 -2.28 -0.52 -16.21
N ASN A 18 -3.27 0.37 -16.35
CA ASN A 18 -3.62 0.98 -17.64
C ASN A 18 -2.37 1.57 -18.32
N PRO A 19 -2.06 1.16 -19.56
CA PRO A 19 -0.89 1.62 -20.31
C PRO A 19 -1.02 3.05 -20.85
N ALA A 20 -2.21 3.64 -20.80
CA ALA A 20 -2.44 4.97 -21.32
C ALA A 20 -1.47 5.98 -20.69
N PRO A 21 -0.79 6.84 -21.49
CA PRO A 21 0.06 7.88 -20.96
C PRO A 21 -0.76 8.73 -19.99
N VAL A 22 -0.19 9.00 -18.82
CA VAL A 22 -0.77 9.97 -17.89
C VAL A 22 -0.77 11.29 -18.65
N GLN A 23 -1.94 11.73 -19.14
CA GLN A 23 -2.08 13.11 -19.55
C GLN A 23 -1.73 13.93 -18.31
N GLU A 24 -0.70 14.76 -18.37
CA GLU A 24 -0.39 15.79 -17.38
C GLU A 24 -1.54 16.81 -17.35
N ARG A 25 -2.74 16.39 -16.95
CA ARG A 25 -3.84 17.29 -16.68
C ARG A 25 -3.63 17.84 -15.29
N GLY A 26 -3.06 19.05 -15.27
CA GLY A 26 -3.25 20.04 -14.22
C GLY A 26 -2.73 19.59 -12.86
N LEU A 27 -1.54 20.08 -12.51
CA LEU A 27 -1.16 20.30 -11.12
C LEU A 27 -2.33 21.02 -10.43
N ARG A 28 -3.15 20.28 -9.65
CA ARG A 28 -4.21 20.89 -8.85
C ARG A 28 -3.56 21.91 -7.93
N LYS A 29 -4.16 23.10 -7.83
CA LYS A 29 -3.64 24.14 -6.94
C LYS A 29 -3.71 23.62 -5.51
N ILE A 30 -2.62 23.82 -4.75
CA ILE A 30 -2.48 23.35 -3.35
C ILE A 30 -3.68 23.79 -2.48
N GLY A 31 -4.30 24.93 -2.76
CA GLY A 31 -5.49 25.43 -2.05
C GLY A 31 -6.76 24.58 -2.23
N GLU A 32 -6.94 23.92 -3.37
CA GLU A 32 -8.09 23.03 -3.63
C GLU A 32 -7.94 21.70 -2.87
N ILE A 33 -6.71 21.21 -2.75
CA ILE A 33 -6.37 19.99 -1.99
C ILE A 33 -6.69 20.17 -0.50
N ARG A 34 -6.42 21.36 0.06
CA ARG A 34 -6.67 21.64 1.49
C ARG A 34 -8.15 21.66 1.83
N ASN A 35 -8.99 22.25 0.97
CA ASN A 35 -10.43 22.30 1.17
C ASN A 35 -11.07 20.90 1.03
N ASP A 36 -10.58 20.07 0.10
CA ASP A 36 -11.00 18.67 -0.03
C ASP A 36 -10.61 17.85 1.22
N VAL A 37 -9.42 18.08 1.79
CA VAL A 37 -8.96 17.41 3.01
C VAL A 37 -9.79 17.84 4.23
N ASP A 38 -10.10 19.12 4.39
CA ASP A 38 -10.88 19.61 5.53
C ASP A 38 -12.36 19.20 5.45
N ALA A 39 -12.95 19.20 4.25
CA ALA A 39 -14.29 18.65 4.01
C ALA A 39 -14.33 17.14 4.26
N TRP A 40 -13.30 16.42 3.82
CA TRP A 40 -13.14 15.00 4.07
C TRP A 40 -13.00 14.70 5.57
N VAL A 41 -12.17 15.42 6.32
CA VAL A 41 -12.01 15.27 7.79
C VAL A 41 -13.31 15.49 8.55
N ARG A 42 -14.19 16.38 8.08
CA ARG A 42 -15.53 16.54 8.66
C ARG A 42 -16.45 15.37 8.33
N ASP A 43 -16.46 14.93 7.08
CA ASP A 43 -17.30 13.81 6.61
C ASP A 43 -16.86 12.46 7.23
N LEU A 44 -15.57 12.36 7.56
CA LEU A 44 -14.95 11.27 8.29
C LEU A 44 -15.50 11.15 9.73
N LYS A 45 -15.62 12.25 10.47
CA LYS A 45 -16.12 12.21 11.87
C LYS A 45 -17.57 11.73 12.00
N ALA A 46 -18.32 11.68 10.89
CA ALA A 46 -19.75 11.38 10.89
C ALA A 46 -20.11 9.90 10.60
N LYS A 47 -19.16 9.04 10.21
CA LYS A 47 -19.46 7.66 9.73
C LYS A 47 -19.03 6.57 10.72
N PRO A 48 -19.80 5.46 10.85
CA PRO A 48 -19.47 4.35 11.75
C PRO A 48 -18.20 3.60 11.34
N ALA A 49 -17.48 3.05 12.32
CA ALA A 49 -16.13 2.46 12.19
C ALA A 49 -15.99 1.37 11.10
N VAL A 50 -17.07 0.66 10.74
CA VAL A 50 -17.05 -0.35 9.66
C VAL A 50 -16.97 0.29 8.27
N GLN A 51 -17.62 1.44 8.06
CA GLN A 51 -17.50 2.20 6.80
C GLN A 51 -16.10 2.82 6.65
N TRP A 52 -15.43 3.11 7.77
CA TRP A 52 -14.07 3.65 7.80
C TRP A 52 -13.02 2.69 7.26
N ALA A 53 -13.07 1.41 7.62
CA ALA A 53 -12.13 0.42 7.09
C ALA A 53 -12.26 0.29 5.56
N GLY A 54 -13.49 0.35 5.04
CA GLY A 54 -13.75 0.36 3.59
C GLY A 54 -13.16 1.59 2.88
N ILE A 55 -13.34 2.77 3.46
CA ILE A 55 -12.80 4.04 2.92
C ILE A 55 -11.26 4.04 2.97
N GLN A 56 -10.67 3.68 4.11
CA GLN A 56 -9.21 3.59 4.28
C GLN A 56 -8.59 2.57 3.32
N ARG A 57 -9.21 1.39 3.18
CA ARG A 57 -8.77 0.37 2.21
C ARG A 57 -8.78 0.91 0.78
N ASN A 58 -9.87 1.57 0.36
CA ASN A 58 -9.95 2.15 -0.99
C ASN A 58 -8.90 3.24 -1.21
N ARG A 59 -8.63 4.08 -0.20
CA ARG A 59 -7.54 5.06 -0.25
C ARG A 59 -6.19 4.37 -0.44
N ALA A 60 -5.84 3.40 0.41
CA ALA A 60 -4.59 2.66 0.32
C ALA A 60 -4.44 1.97 -1.06
N LEU A 61 -5.52 1.40 -1.60
CA LEU A 61 -5.52 0.80 -2.94
C LEU A 61 -5.31 1.84 -4.06
N ASN A 62 -5.86 3.04 -3.94
CA ASN A 62 -5.62 4.12 -4.90
C ASN A 62 -4.16 4.61 -4.85
N GLU A 63 -3.59 4.69 -3.66
CA GLU A 63 -2.19 5.02 -3.42
C GLU A 63 -1.24 3.97 -4.04
N ILE A 64 -1.58 2.69 -3.90
CA ILE A 64 -0.88 1.59 -4.58
C ILE A 64 -1.03 1.71 -6.09
N ALA A 65 -2.24 1.96 -6.61
CA ALA A 65 -2.45 2.10 -8.05
C ALA A 65 -1.63 3.26 -8.66
N ALA A 66 -1.51 4.39 -7.95
CA ALA A 66 -0.67 5.51 -8.36
C ALA A 66 0.82 5.12 -8.42
N ARG A 67 1.32 4.42 -7.40
CA ARG A 67 2.72 3.95 -7.35
C ARG A 67 3.01 2.85 -8.38
N ARG A 68 2.06 1.96 -8.65
CA ARG A 68 2.16 0.98 -9.76
C ARG A 68 2.29 1.67 -11.13
N LYS A 69 1.57 2.77 -11.36
CA LYS A 69 1.74 3.60 -12.57
C LYS A 69 3.13 4.24 -12.62
N LEU A 70 3.63 4.76 -11.51
CA LEU A 70 4.98 5.33 -11.44
C LEU A 70 6.05 4.29 -11.81
N VAL A 71 5.97 3.08 -11.23
CA VAL A 71 6.88 1.98 -11.58
C VAL A 71 6.74 1.61 -13.05
N ARG A 72 5.53 1.68 -13.64
CA ARG A 72 5.36 1.40 -15.08
C ARG A 72 6.08 2.42 -15.96
N ILE A 73 6.03 3.70 -15.58
CA ILE A 73 6.71 4.79 -16.30
C ILE A 73 8.23 4.70 -16.10
N LYS A 74 8.67 4.30 -14.91
CA LYS A 74 10.09 4.17 -14.53
C LYS A 74 10.38 2.76 -13.99
N PRO A 75 10.38 1.71 -14.84
CA PRO A 75 10.50 0.31 -14.39
C PRO A 75 11.86 -0.03 -13.78
N HIS A 76 12.84 0.85 -13.98
CA HIS A 76 14.17 0.76 -13.43
C HIS A 76 14.28 1.44 -12.06
N ASP A 77 13.44 2.42 -11.74
CA ASP A 77 13.61 3.23 -10.54
C ASP A 77 13.32 2.43 -9.25
N LYS A 78 14.38 2.08 -8.53
CA LYS A 78 14.27 1.35 -7.25
C LYS A 78 13.46 2.11 -6.19
N TRP A 79 13.47 3.45 -6.21
CA TRP A 79 12.72 4.24 -5.25
C TRP A 79 11.22 4.16 -5.50
N ALA A 80 10.79 4.05 -6.77
CA ALA A 80 9.39 3.83 -7.10
C ALA A 80 8.87 2.50 -6.53
N VAL A 81 9.68 1.44 -6.58
CA VAL A 81 9.35 0.13 -5.99
C VAL A 81 9.39 0.18 -4.45
N TYR A 82 10.37 0.88 -3.86
CA TYR A 82 10.45 1.09 -2.42
C TYR A 82 9.21 1.81 -1.86
N GLU A 83 8.77 2.89 -2.52
CA GLU A 83 7.56 3.62 -2.15
C GLU A 83 6.28 2.78 -2.37
N LEU A 84 6.25 1.91 -3.38
CA LEU A 84 5.18 0.93 -3.53
C LEU A 84 5.11 -0.02 -2.33
N CYS A 85 6.24 -0.52 -1.84
CA CYS A 85 6.27 -1.39 -0.65
C CYS A 85 5.72 -0.67 0.60
N LYS A 86 5.96 0.63 0.76
CA LYS A 86 5.35 1.42 1.85
C LYS A 86 3.82 1.48 1.73
N ALA A 87 3.29 1.74 0.54
CA ALA A 87 1.85 1.78 0.34
C ALA A 87 1.19 0.40 0.52
N VAL A 88 1.89 -0.68 0.13
CA VAL A 88 1.44 -2.06 0.42
C VAL A 88 1.40 -2.33 1.91
N TYR A 89 2.39 -1.86 2.67
CA TYR A 89 2.38 -1.98 4.12
C TYR A 89 1.18 -1.29 4.77
N GLU A 90 0.80 -0.09 4.33
CA GLU A 90 -0.40 0.59 4.84
C GLU A 90 -1.68 -0.20 4.58
N LEU A 91 -1.80 -0.81 3.40
CA LEU A 91 -2.90 -1.74 3.11
C LEU A 91 -2.84 -2.99 3.99
N ALA A 92 -1.63 -3.51 4.24
CA ALA A 92 -1.43 -4.69 5.06
C ALA A 92 -1.79 -4.44 6.53
N GLU A 93 -1.60 -3.23 7.06
CA GLU A 93 -2.13 -2.82 8.37
C GLU A 93 -3.66 -2.93 8.41
N ILE A 94 -4.34 -2.39 7.39
CA ILE A 94 -5.81 -2.37 7.31
C ILE A 94 -6.38 -3.79 7.17
N ASP A 95 -5.72 -4.63 6.37
CA ASP A 95 -6.13 -6.02 6.12
C ASP A 95 -5.53 -7.02 7.12
N ARG A 96 -4.81 -6.53 8.15
CA ARG A 96 -4.15 -7.35 9.18
C ARG A 96 -3.24 -8.47 8.63
N VAL A 97 -2.46 -8.15 7.59
CA VAL A 97 -1.47 -9.04 6.99
C VAL A 97 -0.08 -8.71 7.52
N ASN A 98 0.66 -9.70 8.01
CA ASN A 98 2.02 -9.49 8.51
C ASN A 98 3.04 -9.30 7.36
N PHE A 99 3.00 -8.14 6.71
CA PHE A 99 3.89 -7.83 5.59
C PHE A 99 5.34 -7.71 6.07
N ASN A 100 5.62 -6.89 7.09
CA ASN A 100 6.99 -6.66 7.56
C ASN A 100 7.64 -7.88 8.25
N GLY A 101 6.84 -8.82 8.75
CA GLY A 101 7.34 -10.09 9.31
C GLY A 101 7.64 -11.16 8.26
N ALA A 102 7.23 -10.95 7.01
CA ALA A 102 7.46 -11.91 5.94
C ALA A 102 8.94 -12.04 5.56
N SER A 103 9.30 -13.17 4.95
CA SER A 103 10.64 -13.33 4.40
C SER A 103 10.85 -12.36 3.22
N TYR A 104 12.11 -12.00 2.99
CA TYR A 104 12.48 -11.18 1.84
C TYR A 104 12.01 -11.79 0.50
N TRP A 105 12.12 -13.12 0.37
CA TRP A 105 11.67 -13.82 -0.82
C TRP A 105 10.15 -13.76 -1.01
N ASP A 106 9.37 -13.89 0.06
CA ASP A 106 7.91 -13.76 -0.03
C ASP A 106 7.50 -12.35 -0.46
N MET A 107 8.17 -11.32 0.05
CA MET A 107 7.95 -9.93 -0.39
C MET A 107 8.28 -9.76 -1.88
N ILE A 108 9.42 -10.30 -2.34
CA ILE A 108 9.78 -10.25 -3.77
C ILE A 108 8.71 -10.90 -4.62
N GLN A 109 8.28 -12.11 -4.28
CA GLN A 109 7.30 -12.85 -5.09
C GLN A 109 5.97 -12.12 -5.12
N PHE A 110 5.53 -11.58 -3.98
CA PHE A 110 4.34 -10.74 -3.91
C PHE A 110 4.47 -9.50 -4.80
N ILE A 111 5.55 -8.73 -4.67
CA ILE A 111 5.73 -7.50 -5.45
C ILE A 111 5.84 -7.80 -6.95
N ARG A 112 6.49 -8.88 -7.36
CA ARG A 112 6.53 -9.32 -8.77
C ARG A 112 5.14 -9.58 -9.34
N VAL A 113 4.23 -10.13 -8.55
CA VAL A 113 2.82 -10.32 -8.98
C VAL A 113 2.11 -8.97 -9.13
N VAL A 114 2.36 -8.01 -8.22
CA VAL A 114 1.72 -6.68 -8.24
C VAL A 114 2.24 -5.79 -9.38
N ILE A 115 3.54 -5.86 -9.68
CA ILE A 115 4.24 -5.08 -10.73
C ILE A 115 5.12 -5.98 -11.61
N PRO A 116 4.54 -6.84 -12.47
CA PRO A 116 5.30 -7.80 -13.29
C PRO A 116 6.19 -7.16 -14.36
N PHE A 117 6.04 -5.85 -14.59
CA PHE A 117 6.80 -5.07 -15.57
C PHE A 117 8.00 -4.34 -14.96
N ALA A 118 8.24 -4.46 -13.64
CA ALA A 118 9.42 -3.89 -13.02
C ALA A 118 10.68 -4.64 -13.46
N SER A 119 11.73 -3.88 -13.76
CA SER A 119 13.01 -4.47 -14.16
C SER A 119 13.73 -5.10 -12.95
N PRO A 120 14.72 -5.99 -13.19
CA PRO A 120 15.54 -6.54 -12.11
C PRO A 120 16.20 -5.47 -11.22
N TRP A 121 16.66 -4.35 -11.81
CA TRP A 121 17.27 -3.27 -11.04
C TRP A 121 16.24 -2.49 -10.19
N GLY A 122 15.04 -2.27 -10.74
CA GLY A 122 13.93 -1.66 -9.97
C GLY A 122 13.50 -2.51 -8.79
N MET A 123 13.52 -3.85 -8.94
CA MET A 123 13.18 -4.78 -7.86
C MET A 123 14.13 -4.70 -6.64
N ASN A 124 15.32 -4.10 -6.77
CA ASN A 124 16.17 -3.79 -5.62
C ASN A 124 15.47 -2.86 -4.60
N GLY A 125 14.43 -2.11 -4.99
CA GLY A 125 13.62 -1.33 -4.06
C GLY A 125 12.96 -2.18 -2.96
N VAL A 126 12.66 -3.45 -3.24
CA VAL A 126 12.15 -4.38 -2.21
C VAL A 126 13.22 -4.68 -1.16
N TRP A 127 14.48 -4.80 -1.59
CA TRP A 127 15.61 -5.03 -0.69
C TRP A 127 15.83 -3.83 0.24
N GLU A 128 15.86 -2.62 -0.33
CA GLU A 128 16.00 -1.37 0.43
C GLU A 128 14.88 -1.25 1.48
N TYR A 129 13.65 -1.59 1.09
CA TYR A 129 12.50 -1.61 2.00
C TYR A 129 12.71 -2.61 3.14
N TYR A 130 12.97 -3.87 2.80
CA TYR A 130 13.14 -4.96 3.75
C TYR A 130 14.21 -4.64 4.80
N HIS A 131 15.39 -4.16 4.36
CA HIS A 131 16.47 -3.79 5.27
C HIS A 131 16.11 -2.59 6.12
N SER A 132 15.49 -1.55 5.55
CA SER A 132 15.09 -0.36 6.31
C SER A 132 14.16 -0.72 7.48
N ARG A 133 13.19 -1.62 7.27
CA ARG A 133 12.26 -2.05 8.32
C ARG A 133 12.92 -2.89 9.40
N ARG A 134 13.87 -3.75 9.04
CA ARG A 134 14.65 -4.55 9.99
C ARG A 134 15.55 -3.67 10.88
N VAL A 135 16.25 -2.70 10.28
CA VAL A 135 17.12 -1.78 11.03
C VAL A 135 16.31 -0.90 11.98
N GLN A 136 15.14 -0.43 11.55
CA GLN A 136 14.26 0.41 12.36
C GLN A 136 13.43 -0.36 13.39
N GLY A 137 13.44 -1.70 13.37
CA GLY A 137 12.58 -2.52 14.22
C GLY A 137 11.09 -2.33 13.97
N CYS A 138 10.70 -1.85 12.77
CA CYS A 138 9.30 -1.55 12.45
C CYS A 138 8.52 -2.82 12.09
N GLY A 139 7.85 -3.42 13.07
CA GLY A 139 6.83 -4.44 12.87
C GLY A 139 5.51 -3.88 12.31
N MET A 140 4.46 -4.70 12.29
CA MET A 140 3.11 -4.21 12.00
C MET A 140 2.54 -3.52 13.25
N ALA A 141 1.96 -2.34 13.10
CA ALA A 141 1.38 -1.56 14.19
C ALA A 141 0.20 -2.30 14.84
N TYR A 142 -0.67 -2.94 14.03
CA TYR A 142 -1.81 -3.71 14.57
C TYR A 142 -1.40 -4.89 15.47
N LEU A 143 -0.16 -5.39 15.37
CA LEU A 143 0.36 -6.46 16.24
C LEU A 143 0.86 -5.93 17.60
N GLN A 144 1.05 -4.61 17.73
CA GLN A 144 1.44 -3.96 18.97
C GLN A 144 0.22 -3.47 19.77
N GLU A 145 -0.98 -3.54 19.20
CA GLU A 145 -2.21 -3.17 19.89
C GLU A 145 -2.65 -4.28 20.87
N PRO A 146 -2.93 -3.96 22.14
CA PRO A 146 -3.24 -4.95 23.18
C PRO A 146 -4.53 -5.76 22.92
N ALA A 147 -5.39 -5.33 22.00
CA ALA A 147 -6.61 -6.05 21.63
C ALA A 147 -6.35 -7.36 20.87
N ALA A 148 -5.17 -7.54 20.25
CA ALA A 148 -4.81 -8.80 19.60
C ALA A 148 -4.46 -9.92 20.60
N ALA A 149 -4.20 -9.58 21.87
CA ALA A 149 -3.84 -10.54 22.92
C ALA A 149 -5.07 -11.18 23.62
N GLU A 150 -6.28 -10.65 23.42
CA GLU A 150 -7.52 -11.18 24.03
C GLU A 150 -8.29 -12.16 23.12
N GLU A 151 -8.14 -12.09 21.80
CA GLU A 151 -8.84 -13.01 20.87
C GLU A 151 -8.21 -14.42 20.79
N GLU A 152 -6.99 -14.64 21.28
CA GLU A 152 -6.38 -15.98 21.40
C GLU A 152 -6.70 -16.69 22.74
N ARG A 153 -7.49 -16.08 23.63
CA ARG A 153 -7.83 -16.62 24.96
C ARG A 153 -9.26 -17.16 25.10
N ILE A 154 -10.02 -17.32 24.01
CA ILE A 154 -11.38 -17.87 24.03
C ILE A 154 -11.45 -19.19 23.29
#